data_AF-A0A3R6D4E9-F1
#
_entry.id   AF-A0A3R6D4E9-F1
#
_cell.length_a   1.000
_cell.length_b   1.000
_cell.length_c   1.000
_cell.angle_alpha   90.00
_cell.angle_beta   90.00
_cell.angle_gamma   90.00
#
_symmetry.space_group_name_H-M   'P 1'
#
loop_
_entity.id
_entity.type
_entity.pdbx_description
1 polymer ?
#
loop_
_entity_poly.entity_id
_entity_poly.type
_entity_poly.pdbx_seq_one_letter_code
_entity_poly.pdbx_strand_id
1 'polypeptide(L)' 'MDDLKIFEEQNGSLQEKYNAWRKNAEKENLPQYKMDCAFQEARENFSVYCSLKETIPFLVMCRYESVYNTLEKARI' A
#
# COMPACT_ATOMS: atom_id res chain seq x y z
N MET A 1 10.07 -13.39 12.54
CA MET A 1 9.64 -12.09 13.12
C MET A 1 10.30 -11.03 12.25
N ASP A 2 9.51 -10.04 11.82
CA ASP A 2 10.00 -8.72 11.43
C ASP A 2 10.44 -8.36 10.00
N ASP A 3 10.29 -9.13 8.92
CA ASP A 3 10.56 -8.56 7.57
C ASP A 3 9.72 -7.30 7.28
N LEU A 4 8.46 -7.30 7.72
CA LEU A 4 7.60 -6.13 7.66
C LEU A 4 8.09 -5.03 8.61
N LYS A 5 8.45 -5.37 9.84
CA LYS A 5 8.84 -4.38 10.83
C LYS A 5 10.20 -3.76 10.49
N ILE A 6 11.15 -4.54 9.99
CA ILE A 6 12.43 -4.09 9.43
C ILE A 6 12.17 -3.16 8.25
N PHE A 7 11.26 -3.52 7.34
CA PHE A 7 10.89 -2.67 6.21
C PHE A 7 10.28 -1.34 6.67
N GLU A 8 9.34 -1.37 7.61
CA GLU A 8 8.70 -0.20 8.20
C GLU A 8 9.68 0.65 9.02
N GLU A 9 10.61 0.05 9.76
CA GLU A 9 11.66 0.75 10.51
C GLU A 9 12.62 1.47 9.56
N GLN A 10 12.93 0.88 8.40
CA GLN A 10 13.80 1.47 7.38
C GLN A 10 13.12 2.58 6.57
N ASN A 11 11.81 2.47 6.33
CA ASN A 11 11.09 3.36 5.41
C ASN A 11 10.06 4.29 6.11
N GLY A 12 9.95 4.19 7.43
CA GLY A 12 8.89 4.82 8.23
C GLY A 12 7.55 4.09 8.11
N SER A 13 6.62 4.37 9.02
CA SER A 13 5.26 3.78 9.01
C SER A 13 4.50 4.10 7.71
N LEU A 14 4.49 3.19 6.74
CA LEU A 14 3.90 3.43 5.41
C LEU A 14 2.43 3.01 5.32
N GLN A 15 1.91 2.22 6.27
CA GLN A 15 0.51 1.78 6.27
C GLN A 15 -0.48 2.97 6.21
N GLU A 16 -0.22 4.05 6.94
CA GLU A 16 -1.08 5.23 6.93
C GLU A 16 -1.07 5.94 5.57
N LYS A 17 0.11 6.02 4.94
CA LYS A 17 0.27 6.55 3.58
C LYS A 17 -0.47 5.68 2.56
N TYR A 18 -0.41 4.35 2.71
CA TYR A 18 -1.15 3.43 1.85
C TYR A 18 -2.65 3.67 1.95
N ASN A 19 -3.18 3.82 3.17
CA ASN A 19 -4.60 4.08 3.39
C ASN A 19 -5.06 5.38 2.73
N ALA A 20 -4.24 6.45 2.82
CA ALA A 20 -4.53 7.72 2.17
C ALA A 20 -4.49 7.60 0.64
N TRP A 21 -3.46 6.95 0.12
CA TRP A 21 -3.30 6.70 -1.32
C TRP A 21 -4.44 5.86 -1.90
N ARG A 22 -4.83 4.75 -1.24
CA ARG A 22 -5.96 3.91 -1.69
C ARG A 22 -7.29 4.65 -1.70
N LYS A 23 -7.57 5.47 -0.68
CA LYS A 23 -8.79 6.28 -0.64
C LYS A 23 -8.86 7.29 -1.77
N ASN A 24 -7.74 7.92 -2.10
CA ASN A 24 -7.68 8.85 -3.22
C ASN A 24 -7.88 8.12 -4.55
N ALA A 25 -7.23 6.97 -4.73
CA ALA A 25 -7.42 6.12 -5.92
C ALA A 25 -8.88 5.68 -6.12
N GLU A 26 -9.58 5.33 -5.04
CA GLU A 26 -11.01 4.98 -5.09
C GLU A 26 -11.90 6.18 -5.45
N LYS A 27 -11.62 7.36 -4.88
CA LYS A 27 -12.34 8.60 -5.22
C LYS A 27 -12.16 9.01 -6.68
N GLU A 28 -10.96 8.79 -7.22
CA GLU A 28 -10.63 9.07 -8.62
C GLU A 28 -11.08 7.98 -9.58
N ASN A 29 -11.68 6.89 -9.06
CA ASN A 29 -12.11 5.72 -9.83
C ASN A 29 -10.98 5.15 -10.71
N LEU A 30 -9.76 5.07 -10.15
CA LEU A 30 -8.61 4.56 -10.87
C LEU A 30 -8.78 3.07 -11.22
N PRO A 31 -8.22 2.62 -12.36
CA PRO A 31 -8.22 1.20 -12.70
C PRO A 31 -7.62 0.31 -11.60
N GLN A 32 -8.17 -0.89 -11.42
CA GLN A 32 -7.76 -1.83 -10.36
C GLN A 32 -6.26 -2.13 -10.38
N TYR A 33 -5.65 -2.30 -11.56
CA TYR A 33 -4.22 -2.58 -11.67
C TYR A 33 -3.32 -1.49 -11.10
N LYS A 34 -3.83 -0.27 -10.90
CA LYS A 34 -3.10 0.82 -10.26
C LYS A 34 -3.09 0.73 -8.75
N MET A 35 -3.92 -0.11 -8.13
CA MET A 35 -4.14 -0.13 -6.68
C MET A 35 -4.09 -1.51 -6.02
N ASP A 36 -4.31 -2.57 -6.79
CA ASP A 36 -4.29 -3.97 -6.33
C ASP A 36 -2.86 -4.50 -6.22
N CYS A 37 -2.53 -5.09 -5.06
CA CYS A 37 -1.17 -5.48 -4.72
C CYS A 37 -0.55 -6.52 -5.68
N ALA A 38 -1.38 -7.29 -6.40
CA ALA A 38 -0.92 -8.28 -7.36
C ALA A 38 -0.20 -7.66 -8.57
N PHE A 39 -0.50 -6.40 -8.89
CA PHE A 39 0.08 -5.71 -10.03
C PHE A 39 1.39 -5.02 -9.64
N GLN A 40 2.42 -5.20 -10.47
CA GLN A 40 3.70 -4.53 -10.27
C GLN A 40 3.55 -3.00 -10.34
N GLU A 41 2.73 -2.50 -11.26
CA GLU A 41 2.49 -1.07 -11.45
C GLU A 41 1.88 -0.42 -10.20
N ALA A 42 0.98 -1.12 -9.49
CA ALA A 42 0.46 -0.62 -8.21
C ALA A 42 1.58 -0.43 -7.19
N ARG A 43 2.49 -1.42 -7.09
CA ARG A 43 3.63 -1.38 -6.17
C ARG A 43 4.60 -0.27 -6.52
N GLU A 44 4.92 -0.09 -7.79
CA GLU A 44 5.76 1.01 -8.28
C GLU A 44 5.13 2.36 -7.99
N ASN A 45 3.85 2.55 -8.34
CA ASN A 45 3.12 3.80 -8.11
C ASN A 45 3.09 4.19 -6.64
N PHE A 46 2.82 3.22 -5.74
CA PHE A 46 2.80 3.50 -4.32
C PHE A 46 4.20 3.78 -3.76
N SER A 47 5.24 3.14 -4.31
CA SER A 47 6.63 3.39 -3.95
C SER A 47 7.07 4.81 -4.34
N VAL A 48 6.69 5.25 -5.55
CA VAL A 48 6.89 6.62 -6.04
C VAL A 48 6.15 7.61 -5.15
N TYR A 49 4.88 7.34 -4.81
CA TYR A 49 4.11 8.17 -3.89
C TYR A 49 4.78 8.34 -2.51
N CYS A 50 5.47 7.30 -2.04
CA CYS A 50 6.20 7.33 -0.78
C CYS A 50 7.65 7.83 -0.89
N SER A 51 8.11 8.24 -2.08
CA SER A 51 9.50 8.63 -2.36
C SER A 51 10.53 7.57 -1.96
N LEU A 52 10.18 6.29 -2.14
CA LEU A 52 11.07 5.18 -1.81
C LEU A 52 12.12 4.97 -2.89
N LYS A 53 13.29 4.50 -2.48
CA LYS A 53 14.39 4.15 -3.39
C LYS A 53 14.12 2.85 -4.16
N GLU A 54 13.43 1.91 -3.52
CA GLU A 54 13.11 0.60 -4.06
C GLU A 54 11.60 0.39 -4.14
N THR A 55 11.19 -0.50 -5.04
CA THR A 55 9.78 -0.89 -5.14
C THR A 55 9.38 -1.68 -3.90
N ILE A 56 8.22 -1.33 -3.33
CA ILE A 56 7.65 -2.04 -2.19
C ILE A 56 7.46 -3.52 -2.54
N PRO A 57 7.95 -4.43 -1.68
CA PRO A 57 7.77 -5.85 -1.89
C PRO A 57 6.30 -6.24 -1.96
N PHE A 58 5.98 -7.22 -2.80
CA PHE A 58 4.62 -7.75 -2.96
C PHE A 58 3.93 -8.07 -1.62
N LEU A 59 4.61 -8.84 -0.77
CA LEU A 59 4.07 -9.26 0.53
C LEU A 59 3.81 -8.07 1.47
N VAL A 60 4.58 -6.99 1.36
CA VAL A 60 4.37 -5.78 2.17
C VAL A 60 3.11 -5.05 1.68
N MET A 61 2.99 -4.81 0.37
CA MET A 61 1.82 -4.10 -0.16
C MET A 61 0.51 -4.89 0.02
N CYS A 62 0.54 -6.22 -0.11
CA CYS A 62 -0.66 -7.03 0.16
C CYS A 62 -1.07 -7.01 1.64
N ARG A 63 -0.12 -6.86 2.56
CA ARG A 63 -0.48 -6.63 3.97
C ARG A 63 -1.17 -5.28 4.13
N TYR A 64 -0.66 -4.24 3.48
CA TYR A 64 -1.31 -2.92 3.52
C TYR A 64 -2.73 -2.96 2.96
N GLU A 65 -2.92 -3.65 1.84
CA GLU A 65 -4.23 -3.88 1.24
C GLU A 65 -5.16 -4.67 2.17
N SER A 66 -4.66 -5.73 2.81
CA SER A 66 -5.45 -6.52 3.77
C SER A 66 -5.88 -5.68 4.98
N VAL A 67 -4.98 -4.87 5.53
CA VAL A 67 -5.28 -3.99 6.66
C VAL A 67 -6.28 -2.91 6.24
N TYR A 68 -6.08 -2.26 5.10
CA TYR A 68 -7.01 -1.29 4.54
C TYR A 68 -8.42 -1.89 4.39
N ASN A 69 -8.54 -3.03 3.72
CA ASN A 69 -9.81 -3.71 3.51
C ASN A 69 -10.48 -4.12 4.83
N THR A 70 -9.70 -4.52 5.84
CA THR A 70 -10.24 -4.84 7.17
C THR A 70 -10.79 -3.59 7.86
N LEU A 71 -10.05 -2.48 7.81
CA LEU A 71 -10.46 -1.21 8.40
C LEU A 71 -11.68 -0.59 7.71
N GLU A 72 -11.76 -0.65 6.38
CA GLU A 72 -12.91 -0.12 5.63
C GLU A 72 -14.13 -1.03 5.76
N LYS A 73 -13.96 -2.37 5.76
CA LYS A 73 -15.09 -3.29 6.03
C LYS A 73 -15.65 -3.17 7.45
N ALA A 74 -14.84 -2.73 8.42
CA ALA A 74 -15.30 -2.48 9.79
C ALA A 74 -16.07 -1.16 9.97
N ARG A 75 -16.11 -0.29 8.94
CA ARG A 75 -16.85 0.99 8.96
C ARG A 75 -18.25 0.91 8.36
N ILE A 76 -18.66 -0.27 7.91
CA ILE A 76 -19.99 -0.59 7.38
C ILE A 76 -20.77 -1.31 8.48
#